data_AF-A0A8T6LX55-F1
#
_entry.id   AF-A0A8T6LX55-F1
#
_cell.length_a   1.000
_cell.length_b   1.000
_cell.length_c   1.000
_cell.angle_alpha   90.00
_cell.angle_beta   90.00
_cell.angle_gamma   90.00
#
_symmetry.space_group_name_H-M   'P 1'
#
loop_
_entity.id
_entity.type
_entity.pdbx_description
1 polymer ?
#
loop_
_entity_poly.entity_id
_entity_poly.type
_entity_poly.pdbx_seq_one_letter_code
_entity_poly.pdbx_strand_id
1 'polypeptide(L)'
;MKDISDIEDEYKESYEEITERYKTKISSGKNKILAQKEFTQDFKKILSRRNKQLQNYVSHNKDKLLDMPEKKIKKEEKNKVYKAYHIDFRKNFYQRLKMKSAIFWFKLKLFFRGVKYNIFPSKLKFMFFRMGIFFSSFFVDFSNFFRTIKRTFRRVFGRYYDRMKERIVKRVNKVKDYFLKIKEERKKKEEEKKKLKEEEEQKKLEEKKANEEKVEEEGTKEDVSEVKEETN
;
A
#
# COMPACT_ATOMS: atom_id res chain seq x y z
N MET A 1 7.25 5.51 22.72
CA MET A 1 7.25 5.01 21.32
C MET A 1 6.80 6.16 20.45
N LYS A 2 7.51 6.48 19.35
CA LYS A 2 7.16 7.64 18.51
C LYS A 2 5.80 7.42 17.84
N ASP A 3 5.02 8.48 17.68
CA ASP A 3 3.75 8.42 16.96
C ASP A 3 3.98 8.31 15.45
N ILE A 4 2.95 7.87 14.72
CA ILE A 4 3.03 7.70 13.26
C ILE A 4 3.33 9.03 12.56
N SER A 5 2.82 10.14 13.09
CA SER A 5 3.09 11.51 12.63
C SER A 5 4.56 11.87 12.78
N ASP A 6 5.17 11.55 13.92
CA ASP A 6 6.59 11.84 14.17
C ASP A 6 7.49 11.06 13.19
N ILE A 7 7.10 9.82 12.84
CA ILE A 7 7.83 9.02 11.86
C ILE A 7 7.75 9.64 10.45
N GLU A 8 6.60 10.24 10.11
CA GLU A 8 6.38 10.93 8.84
C GLU A 8 7.17 12.26 8.76
N ASP A 9 7.08 13.09 9.79
CA ASP A 9 7.78 14.36 9.87
C ASP A 9 9.30 14.17 9.80
N GLU A 10 9.83 13.22 10.57
CA GLU A 10 11.26 12.92 10.53
C GLU A 10 11.71 12.31 9.20
N TYR A 11 10.84 11.58 8.48
CA TYR A 11 11.16 11.12 7.12
C TYR A 11 11.28 12.30 6.17
N LYS A 12 10.35 13.25 6.24
CA LYS A 12 10.33 14.45 5.40
C LYS A 12 11.56 15.31 5.65
N GLU A 13 11.88 15.56 6.91
CA GLU A 13 13.07 16.32 7.32
C GLU A 13 14.36 15.64 6.83
N SER A 14 14.50 14.33 7.06
CA SER A 14 15.69 13.57 6.59
C SER A 14 15.81 13.57 5.06
N TYR A 15 14.68 13.55 4.34
CA TYR A 15 14.67 13.61 2.88
C TYR A 15 15.08 14.99 2.36
N GLU A 16 14.57 16.06 2.96
CA GLU A 16 14.92 17.44 2.62
C GLU A 16 16.41 17.69 2.87
N GLU A 17 16.94 17.28 4.03
CA GLU A 17 18.36 17.43 4.38
C GLU A 17 19.29 16.76 3.36
N ILE A 18 18.99 15.50 3.00
CA ILE A 18 19.78 14.78 2.00
C ILE A 18 19.64 15.46 0.63
N THR A 19 18.43 15.87 0.25
CA THR A 19 18.20 16.50 -1.05
C THR A 19 18.99 17.80 -1.18
N GLU A 20 19.01 18.64 -0.15
CA GLU A 20 19.81 19.87 -0.14
C GLU A 20 21.32 19.57 -0.19
N ARG A 21 21.80 18.64 0.64
CA ARG A 21 23.21 18.23 0.67
C ARG A 21 23.72 17.80 -0.71
N TYR A 22 22.94 17.02 -1.45
CA TYR A 22 23.33 16.53 -2.77
C TYR A 22 23.09 17.55 -3.89
N LYS A 23 22.10 18.44 -3.76
CA LYS A 23 21.92 19.60 -4.66
C LYS A 23 23.16 20.51 -4.62
N THR A 24 23.72 20.75 -3.43
CA THR A 24 24.96 21.52 -3.21
C THR A 24 26.20 20.80 -3.77
N LYS A 25 26.29 19.48 -3.63
CA LYS A 25 27.37 18.68 -4.25
C LYS A 25 27.33 18.73 -5.79
N ILE A 26 26.13 18.71 -6.38
CA ILE A 26 25.94 18.76 -7.84
C ILE A 26 26.20 20.17 -8.39
N SER A 27 25.80 21.22 -7.67
CA SER A 27 26.04 22.62 -8.08
C SER A 27 27.52 23.02 -7.98
N SER A 28 28.26 22.46 -7.02
CA SER A 28 29.71 22.70 -6.85
C SER A 28 30.61 21.97 -7.87
N GLY A 29 30.06 21.36 -8.92
CA GLY A 29 30.83 20.74 -10.00
C GLY A 29 31.48 19.40 -9.64
N LYS A 30 31.23 18.84 -8.45
CA LYS A 30 31.69 17.49 -8.08
C LYS A 30 31.04 16.45 -9.02
N ASN A 31 31.78 15.38 -9.29
CA ASN A 31 31.44 14.35 -10.27
C ASN A 31 29.99 13.86 -10.10
N LYS A 32 29.08 14.33 -10.98
CA LYS A 32 27.61 14.19 -10.83
C LYS A 32 27.16 12.74 -10.63
N ILE A 33 27.88 11.80 -11.26
CA ILE A 33 27.61 10.37 -11.18
C ILE A 33 27.90 9.84 -9.77
N LEU A 34 28.99 10.29 -9.15
CA LEU A 34 29.36 9.90 -7.79
C LEU A 34 28.36 10.46 -6.78
N ALA A 35 28.00 11.73 -6.90
CA ALA A 35 27.00 12.38 -6.03
C ALA A 35 25.63 11.68 -6.13
N GLN A 36 25.22 11.25 -7.33
CA GLN A 36 23.97 10.50 -7.52
C GLN A 36 24.01 9.10 -6.90
N LYS A 37 25.15 8.41 -6.98
CA LYS A 37 25.35 7.08 -6.38
C LYS A 37 25.30 7.17 -4.85
N GLU A 38 25.96 8.17 -4.27
CA GLU A 38 25.95 8.46 -2.83
C GLU A 38 24.54 8.82 -2.34
N PHE A 39 23.83 9.72 -3.03
CA PHE A 39 22.43 10.06 -2.73
C PHE A 39 21.54 8.82 -2.68
N THR A 40 21.68 7.93 -3.66
CA THR A 40 20.89 6.69 -3.74
C THR A 40 21.19 5.75 -2.58
N GLN A 41 22.44 5.67 -2.13
CA GLN A 41 22.81 4.83 -0.97
C GLN A 41 22.27 5.40 0.34
N ASP A 42 22.39 6.70 0.57
CA ASP A 42 21.90 7.31 1.81
C ASP A 42 20.37 7.31 1.87
N PHE A 43 19.70 7.57 0.74
CA PHE A 43 18.24 7.46 0.66
C PHE A 43 17.75 6.04 0.98
N LYS A 44 18.45 4.99 0.50
CA LYS A 44 18.14 3.60 0.87
C LYS A 44 18.28 3.33 2.37
N LYS A 45 19.29 3.92 3.03
CA LYS A 45 19.48 3.79 4.48
C LYS A 45 18.34 4.44 5.25
N ILE A 46 17.89 5.64 4.84
CA ILE A 46 16.73 6.31 5.45
C ILE A 46 15.49 5.41 5.33
N LEU A 47 15.17 4.95 4.12
CA LEU A 47 14.01 4.10 3.89
C LEU A 47 14.05 2.82 4.73
N SER A 48 15.22 2.18 4.84
CA SER A 48 15.38 0.98 5.66
C SER A 48 15.12 1.26 7.15
N ARG A 49 15.61 2.38 7.68
CA ARG A 49 15.39 2.77 9.10
C ARG A 49 13.92 3.08 9.36
N ARG A 50 13.27 3.84 8.47
CA ARG A 50 11.85 4.20 8.60
C ARG A 50 10.95 2.99 8.48
N ASN A 51 11.22 2.07 7.55
CA ASN A 51 10.47 0.81 7.47
C ASN A 51 10.54 -0.01 8.75
N LYS A 52 11.71 -0.07 9.41
CA LYS A 52 11.86 -0.76 10.69
C LYS A 52 11.03 -0.07 11.80
N GLN A 53 11.05 1.25 11.86
CA GLN A 53 10.22 2.02 12.81
C GLN A 53 8.72 1.81 12.57
N LEU A 54 8.28 1.84 11.31
CA LEU A 54 6.89 1.61 10.93
C LEU A 54 6.43 0.18 11.24
N GLN A 55 7.28 -0.82 10.98
CA GLN A 55 7.01 -2.22 11.35
C GLN A 55 6.86 -2.38 12.86
N ASN A 56 7.72 -1.74 13.64
CA ASN A 56 7.60 -1.74 15.09
C ASN A 56 6.29 -1.06 15.53
N TYR A 57 5.95 0.10 14.96
CA TYR A 57 4.70 0.81 15.24
C TYR A 57 3.47 -0.06 14.97
N VAL A 58 3.42 -0.71 13.80
CA VAL A 58 2.32 -1.61 13.42
C VAL A 58 2.26 -2.83 14.32
N SER A 59 3.40 -3.41 14.69
CA SER A 59 3.45 -4.58 15.58
C SER A 59 2.91 -4.26 16.96
N HIS A 60 3.20 -3.07 17.50
CA HIS A 60 2.77 -2.66 18.84
C HIS A 60 1.34 -2.13 18.89
N ASN A 61 0.82 -1.55 17.81
CA ASN A 61 -0.54 -1.02 17.74
C ASN A 61 -1.52 -1.94 17.01
N LYS A 62 -1.12 -3.20 16.78
CA LYS A 62 -1.87 -4.17 15.98
C LYS A 62 -3.32 -4.29 16.46
N ASP A 63 -3.54 -4.43 17.75
CA ASP A 63 -4.88 -4.65 18.30
C ASP A 63 -5.76 -3.39 18.20
N LYS A 64 -5.20 -2.21 18.46
CA LYS A 64 -5.88 -0.91 18.28
C LYS A 64 -6.20 -0.59 16.81
N LEU A 65 -5.30 -0.96 15.88
CA LEU A 65 -5.50 -0.79 14.45
C LEU A 65 -6.57 -1.75 13.89
N LEU A 66 -6.74 -2.92 14.52
CA LEU A 66 -7.78 -3.89 14.15
C LEU A 66 -9.18 -3.45 14.59
N ASP A 67 -9.28 -2.55 15.59
CA ASP A 67 -10.54 -1.99 16.09
C ASP A 67 -10.99 -0.71 15.35
N MET A 68 -10.20 -0.18 14.42
CA MET A 68 -10.63 0.96 13.58
C MET A 68 -11.78 0.54 12.64
N PRO A 69 -12.87 1.34 12.54
CA PRO A 69 -14.03 0.96 11.74
C PRO A 69 -13.68 0.84 10.25
N GLU A 70 -13.77 -0.39 9.72
CA GLU A 70 -13.40 -0.77 8.34
C GLU A 70 -14.06 0.05 7.22
N LYS A 71 -15.11 0.82 7.52
CA LYS A 71 -15.97 1.47 6.52
C LYS A 71 -15.36 2.73 5.88
N LYS A 72 -14.40 3.43 6.50
CA LYS A 72 -13.80 4.66 5.93
C LYS A 72 -12.50 4.44 5.13
N ILE A 73 -11.77 3.35 5.39
CA ILE A 73 -10.42 3.13 4.82
C ILE A 73 -10.48 2.47 3.41
N LYS A 74 -11.49 1.64 3.13
CA LYS A 74 -11.41 0.67 2.01
C LYS A 74 -11.66 1.21 0.59
N LYS A 75 -12.23 2.40 0.39
CA LYS A 75 -12.57 2.92 -0.96
C LYS A 75 -11.67 4.05 -1.46
N GLU A 76 -11.18 4.92 -0.58
CA GLU A 76 -10.37 6.08 -0.98
C GLU A 76 -8.88 5.72 -1.18
N GLU A 77 -8.30 4.91 -0.29
CA GLU A 77 -6.90 4.48 -0.40
C GLU A 77 -6.66 3.53 -1.56
N LYS A 78 -7.57 2.59 -1.82
CA LYS A 78 -7.47 1.69 -2.98
C LYS A 78 -7.46 2.46 -4.30
N ASN A 79 -8.20 3.56 -4.40
CA ASN A 79 -8.22 4.41 -5.58
C ASN A 79 -6.98 5.30 -5.68
N LYS A 80 -6.48 5.85 -4.55
CA LYS A 80 -5.24 6.65 -4.52
C LYS A 80 -4.01 5.82 -4.86
N VAL A 81 -3.86 4.62 -4.29
CA VAL A 81 -2.72 3.73 -4.56
C VAL A 81 -2.76 3.22 -6.00
N TYR A 82 -3.93 2.84 -6.52
CA TYR A 82 -4.07 2.38 -7.90
C TYR A 82 -3.83 3.51 -8.93
N LYS A 83 -4.29 4.74 -8.66
CA LYS A 83 -3.98 5.91 -9.50
C LYS A 83 -2.51 6.30 -9.43
N ALA A 84 -1.91 6.37 -8.25
CA ALA A 84 -0.50 6.73 -8.09
C ALA A 84 0.41 5.75 -8.86
N TYR A 85 0.18 4.44 -8.69
CA TYR A 85 1.00 3.41 -9.33
C TYR A 85 0.92 3.43 -10.87
N HIS A 86 -0.26 3.71 -11.44
CA HIS A 86 -0.43 3.77 -12.89
C HIS A 86 -0.03 5.11 -13.52
N ILE A 87 -0.15 6.22 -12.78
CA ILE A 87 0.24 7.56 -13.25
C ILE A 87 1.77 7.70 -13.26
N ASP A 88 2.47 7.22 -12.23
CA ASP A 88 3.93 7.37 -12.13
C ASP A 88 4.68 6.49 -13.13
N PHE A 89 4.16 5.29 -13.42
CA PHE A 89 4.77 4.43 -14.43
C PHE A 89 4.64 5.00 -15.83
N ARG A 90 3.45 5.51 -16.20
CA ARG A 90 3.27 6.18 -17.50
C ARG A 90 4.13 7.44 -17.59
N LYS A 91 4.09 8.33 -16.58
CA LYS A 91 4.92 9.54 -16.59
C LYS A 91 6.41 9.22 -16.75
N ASN A 92 6.96 8.30 -15.97
CA ASN A 92 8.38 7.93 -16.08
C ASN A 92 8.73 7.24 -17.41
N PHE A 93 7.86 6.39 -17.94
CA PHE A 93 8.09 5.72 -19.22
C PHE A 93 8.05 6.73 -20.39
N TYR A 94 7.05 7.61 -20.41
CA TYR A 94 6.94 8.67 -21.41
C TYR A 94 8.08 9.69 -21.29
N GLN A 95 8.55 10.01 -20.09
CA GLN A 95 9.66 10.94 -19.88
C GLN A 95 10.99 10.34 -20.36
N ARG A 96 11.23 9.04 -20.12
CA ARG A 96 12.37 8.31 -20.70
C ARG A 96 12.30 8.24 -22.23
N LEU A 97 11.12 7.99 -22.81
CA LEU A 97 10.91 8.01 -24.25
C LEU A 97 11.12 9.41 -24.84
N LYS A 98 10.62 10.46 -24.18
CA LYS A 98 10.76 11.85 -24.62
C LYS A 98 12.21 12.31 -24.58
N MET A 99 12.97 11.98 -23.53
CA MET A 99 14.41 12.29 -23.47
C MET A 99 15.20 11.57 -24.55
N LYS A 100 14.97 10.26 -24.75
CA LYS A 100 15.66 9.51 -25.81
C LYS A 100 15.31 10.01 -27.21
N SER A 101 14.04 10.36 -27.44
CA SER A 101 13.58 10.95 -28.70
C SER A 101 14.19 12.34 -28.93
N ALA A 102 14.26 13.19 -27.91
CA ALA A 102 14.86 14.53 -28.03
C ALA A 102 16.36 14.48 -28.37
N ILE A 103 17.12 13.59 -27.73
CA ILE A 103 18.55 13.39 -28.04
C ILE A 103 18.71 12.87 -29.47
N PHE A 104 17.85 11.95 -29.90
CA PHE A 104 17.86 11.44 -31.27
C PHE A 104 17.58 12.56 -32.28
N TRP A 105 16.53 13.37 -32.07
CA TRP A 105 16.21 14.50 -32.94
C TRP A 105 17.28 15.59 -32.93
N PHE A 106 17.93 15.84 -31.79
CA PHE A 106 19.04 16.78 -31.69
C PHE A 106 20.25 16.31 -32.53
N LYS A 107 20.63 15.04 -32.41
CA LYS A 107 21.69 14.44 -33.26
C LYS A 107 21.32 14.48 -34.73
N LEU A 108 20.07 14.17 -35.06
CA LEU A 108 19.56 14.21 -36.43
C LEU A 108 19.56 15.64 -36.99
N LYS A 109 19.22 16.66 -36.19
CA LYS A 109 19.23 18.06 -36.61
C LYS A 109 20.65 18.61 -36.79
N LEU A 110 21.60 18.23 -35.95
CA LEU A 110 23.02 18.53 -36.13
C LEU A 110 23.57 17.88 -37.39
N PHE A 111 23.16 16.64 -37.66
CA PHE A 111 23.51 15.92 -38.86
C PHE A 111 23.05 16.65 -40.14
N PHE A 112 21.76 17.01 -40.22
CA PHE A 112 21.23 17.75 -41.37
C PHE A 112 21.84 19.15 -41.52
N ARG A 113 22.18 19.83 -40.41
CA ARG A 113 22.96 21.08 -40.47
C ARG A 113 24.32 20.86 -41.11
N GLY A 114 25.06 19.82 -40.71
CA GLY A 114 26.37 19.52 -41.30
C GLY A 114 26.31 19.19 -42.80
N VAL A 115 25.22 18.56 -43.26
CA VAL A 115 24.98 18.34 -44.69
C VAL A 115 24.69 19.66 -45.43
N LYS A 116 23.88 20.57 -44.87
CA LYS A 116 23.51 21.84 -45.50
C LYS A 116 24.69 22.80 -45.69
N TYR A 117 25.63 22.84 -44.75
CA TYR A 117 26.79 23.74 -44.81
C TYR A 117 27.98 23.17 -45.60
N ASN A 118 27.83 22.03 -46.31
CA ASN A 118 28.91 21.39 -47.07
C ASN A 118 30.19 21.11 -46.26
N ILE A 119 30.09 21.02 -44.93
CA ILE A 119 31.24 20.77 -44.03
C ILE A 119 31.81 19.35 -44.26
N PHE A 120 31.02 18.46 -44.85
CA PHE A 120 31.44 17.09 -45.12
C PHE A 120 31.98 16.91 -46.54
N PRO A 121 33.17 16.29 -46.71
CA PRO A 121 33.76 16.04 -48.02
C PRO A 121 32.87 15.14 -48.89
N SER A 122 33.03 15.21 -50.22
CA SER A 122 32.21 14.50 -51.21
C SER A 122 32.07 12.99 -50.95
N LYS A 123 33.13 12.36 -50.41
CA LYS A 123 33.14 10.94 -50.00
C LYS A 123 32.20 10.64 -48.82
N LEU A 124 32.07 11.56 -47.86
CA LEU A 124 31.15 11.41 -46.72
C LEU A 124 29.68 11.55 -47.15
N LYS A 125 29.38 12.45 -48.10
CA LYS A 125 28.04 12.59 -48.68
C LYS A 125 27.57 11.29 -49.34
N PHE A 126 28.45 10.61 -50.07
CA PHE A 126 28.14 9.31 -50.68
C PHE A 126 27.92 8.21 -49.64
N MET A 127 28.70 8.19 -48.55
CA MET A 127 28.45 7.29 -47.42
C MET A 127 27.09 7.55 -46.77
N PHE A 128 26.67 8.80 -46.59
CA PHE A 128 25.34 9.11 -46.05
C PHE A 128 24.19 8.75 -46.97
N PHE A 129 24.36 8.90 -48.28
CA PHE A 129 23.36 8.42 -49.25
C PHE A 129 23.18 6.90 -49.18
N ARG A 130 24.29 6.14 -49.12
CA ARG A 130 24.23 4.68 -48.92
C ARG A 130 23.66 4.30 -47.56
N MET A 131 24.00 5.02 -46.50
CA MET A 131 23.41 4.79 -45.17
C MET A 131 21.91 5.10 -45.17
N GLY A 132 21.45 6.11 -45.91
CA GLY A 132 20.03 6.45 -46.05
C GLY A 132 19.21 5.34 -46.73
N ILE A 133 19.74 4.72 -47.78
CA ILE A 133 19.13 3.54 -48.43
C ILE A 133 19.12 2.33 -47.48
N PHE A 134 20.19 2.17 -46.71
CA PHE A 134 20.25 1.11 -45.71
C PHE A 134 19.22 1.33 -44.60
N PHE A 135 19.07 2.57 -44.11
CA PHE A 135 18.08 2.93 -43.10
C PHE A 135 16.65 2.80 -43.63
N SER A 136 16.36 3.15 -44.88
CA SER A 136 15.01 2.97 -45.42
C SER A 136 14.61 1.49 -45.50
N SER A 137 15.52 0.60 -45.90
CA SER A 137 15.27 -0.85 -45.82
C SER A 137 15.14 -1.33 -44.35
N PHE A 138 16.02 -0.85 -43.47
CA PHE A 138 16.01 -1.20 -42.06
C PHE A 138 14.71 -0.76 -41.37
N PHE A 139 14.14 0.41 -41.68
CA PHE A 139 12.88 0.88 -41.09
C PHE A 139 11.67 0.05 -41.53
N VAL A 140 11.66 -0.44 -42.78
CA VAL A 140 10.64 -1.38 -43.26
C VAL A 140 10.74 -2.70 -42.50
N ASP A 141 11.95 -3.21 -42.28
CA ASP A 141 12.14 -4.42 -41.47
C ASP A 141 11.85 -4.19 -39.98
N PHE A 142 12.17 -3.00 -39.45
CA PHE A 142 11.92 -2.64 -38.06
C PHE A 142 10.42 -2.53 -37.76
N SER A 143 9.62 -2.06 -38.72
CA SER A 143 8.16 -1.99 -38.57
C SER A 143 7.51 -3.37 -38.61
N ASN A 144 8.02 -4.30 -39.43
CA ASN A 144 7.65 -5.71 -39.38
C ASN A 144 8.11 -6.41 -38.08
N PHE A 145 9.32 -6.07 -37.59
CA PHE A 145 9.85 -6.56 -36.33
C PHE A 145 9.03 -6.08 -35.13
N PHE A 146 8.64 -4.80 -35.08
CA PHE A 146 7.76 -4.28 -34.03
C PHE A 146 6.37 -4.90 -34.07
N ARG A 147 5.83 -5.20 -35.25
CA ARG A 147 4.55 -5.92 -35.38
C ARG A 147 4.65 -7.33 -34.81
N THR A 148 5.77 -8.00 -35.05
CA THR A 148 6.09 -9.33 -34.52
C THR A 148 6.30 -9.28 -33.01
N ILE A 149 7.15 -8.37 -32.51
CA ILE A 149 7.33 -8.13 -31.08
C ILE A 149 5.99 -7.82 -30.43
N LYS A 150 5.15 -6.94 -30.97
CA LYS A 150 3.86 -6.59 -30.37
C LYS A 150 2.93 -7.80 -30.25
N ARG A 151 2.93 -8.70 -31.24
CA ARG A 151 2.21 -9.99 -31.17
C ARG A 151 2.80 -10.90 -30.10
N THR A 152 4.12 -11.04 -30.03
CA THR A 152 4.81 -11.90 -29.05
C THR A 152 4.64 -11.36 -27.63
N PHE A 153 4.80 -10.04 -27.44
CA PHE A 153 4.58 -9.34 -26.18
C PHE A 153 3.13 -9.48 -25.72
N ARG A 154 2.14 -9.32 -26.61
CA ARG A 154 0.73 -9.59 -26.29
C ARG A 154 0.52 -11.04 -25.82
N ARG A 155 1.17 -12.03 -26.44
CA ARG A 155 1.10 -13.44 -26.00
C ARG A 155 1.78 -13.67 -24.65
N VAL A 156 2.96 -13.12 -24.44
CA VAL A 156 3.74 -13.27 -23.19
C VAL A 156 3.05 -12.56 -22.04
N PHE A 157 2.60 -11.32 -22.24
CA PHE A 157 1.86 -10.55 -21.23
C PHE A 157 0.47 -11.13 -20.98
N GLY A 158 -0.22 -11.66 -21.99
CA GLY A 158 -1.49 -12.38 -21.78
C GLY A 158 -1.32 -13.54 -20.80
N ARG A 159 -0.36 -14.43 -21.06
CA ARG A 159 -0.03 -15.54 -20.14
C ARG A 159 0.40 -15.05 -18.75
N TYR A 160 1.17 -13.96 -18.68
CA TYR A 160 1.59 -13.40 -17.39
C TYR A 160 0.41 -12.82 -16.61
N TYR A 161 -0.52 -12.14 -17.29
CA TYR A 161 -1.72 -11.56 -16.71
C TYR A 161 -2.67 -12.65 -16.20
N ASP A 162 -2.84 -13.74 -16.95
CA ASP A 162 -3.65 -14.89 -16.52
C ASP A 162 -3.09 -15.53 -15.25
N ARG A 163 -1.77 -15.75 -15.18
CA ARG A 163 -1.10 -16.25 -13.97
C ARG A 163 -1.23 -15.29 -12.79
N MET A 164 -1.16 -13.98 -13.03
CA MET A 164 -1.34 -12.99 -11.96
C MET A 164 -2.79 -12.94 -11.47
N LYS A 165 -3.76 -12.98 -12.39
CA LYS A 165 -5.19 -13.04 -12.10
C LYS A 165 -5.49 -14.26 -11.23
N GLU A 166 -4.94 -15.42 -11.56
CA GLU A 166 -5.11 -16.64 -10.77
C GLU A 166 -4.56 -16.50 -9.34
N ARG A 167 -3.36 -15.92 -9.17
CA ARG A 167 -2.79 -15.66 -7.84
C ARG A 167 -3.63 -14.67 -7.02
N ILE A 168 -4.15 -13.63 -7.67
CA ILE A 168 -5.01 -12.63 -7.02
C ILE A 168 -6.33 -13.30 -6.58
N VAL A 169 -6.96 -14.09 -7.44
CA VAL A 169 -8.20 -14.82 -7.11
C VAL A 169 -7.97 -15.79 -5.95
N LYS A 170 -6.87 -16.56 -5.95
CA LYS A 170 -6.51 -17.45 -4.82
C LYS A 170 -6.34 -16.67 -3.51
N ARG A 171 -5.67 -15.51 -3.54
CA ARG A 171 -5.53 -14.65 -2.35
C ARG A 171 -6.86 -14.06 -1.87
N VAL A 172 -7.72 -13.62 -2.80
CA VAL A 172 -9.05 -13.10 -2.46
C VAL A 172 -9.93 -14.17 -1.84
N ASN A 173 -9.92 -15.40 -2.37
CA ASN A 173 -10.65 -16.52 -1.79
C ASN A 173 -10.13 -16.85 -0.39
N LYS A 174 -8.81 -16.91 -0.18
CA LYS A 174 -8.23 -17.14 1.16
C LYS A 174 -8.64 -16.06 2.16
N VAL A 175 -8.72 -14.79 1.73
CA VAL A 175 -9.22 -13.69 2.57
C VAL A 175 -10.72 -13.86 2.87
N LYS A 176 -11.52 -14.25 1.87
CA LYS A 176 -12.95 -14.53 2.05
C LYS A 176 -13.19 -15.64 3.08
N ASP A 177 -12.41 -16.72 3.00
CA ASP A 177 -12.49 -17.84 3.95
C ASP A 177 -12.12 -17.40 5.37
N TYR A 178 -11.10 -16.54 5.51
CA TYR A 178 -10.71 -15.99 6.80
C TYR A 178 -11.83 -15.12 7.40
N PHE A 179 -12.48 -14.29 6.60
CA PHE A 179 -13.63 -13.50 7.05
C PHE A 179 -14.83 -14.37 7.45
N LEU A 180 -15.07 -15.48 6.75
CA LEU A 180 -16.14 -16.42 7.12
C LEU A 180 -15.87 -17.05 8.49
N LYS A 181 -14.64 -17.52 8.75
CA LYS A 181 -14.25 -18.07 10.05
C LYS A 181 -14.44 -17.06 11.19
N ILE A 182 -14.01 -15.81 10.98
CA ILE A 182 -14.21 -14.74 11.98
C ILE A 182 -15.70 -14.52 12.25
N LYS A 183 -16.54 -14.56 11.20
CA LYS A 183 -17.99 -14.37 11.36
C LYS A 183 -18.62 -15.49 12.17
N GLU A 184 -18.19 -16.73 11.97
CA GLU A 184 -18.65 -17.89 12.76
C GLU A 184 -18.19 -17.81 14.22
N GLU A 185 -16.94 -17.44 14.48
CA GLU A 185 -16.44 -17.25 15.85
C GLU A 185 -17.20 -16.13 16.57
N ARG A 186 -17.53 -15.04 15.88
CA ARG A 186 -18.35 -13.96 16.44
C ARG A 186 -19.75 -14.43 16.81
N LYS A 187 -20.39 -15.23 15.95
CA LYS A 187 -21.71 -15.82 16.25
C LYS A 187 -21.67 -16.70 17.50
N LYS A 188 -20.68 -17.58 17.61
CA LYS A 188 -20.50 -18.45 18.79
C LYS A 188 -20.33 -17.63 20.08
N LYS A 189 -19.48 -16.60 20.06
CA LYS A 189 -19.29 -15.71 21.22
C LYS A 189 -20.55 -14.91 21.57
N GLU A 190 -21.37 -14.55 20.59
CA GLU A 190 -22.63 -13.85 20.83
C GLU A 190 -23.68 -14.79 21.44
N GLU A 191 -23.75 -16.04 20.98
CA GLU A 191 -24.59 -17.09 21.56
C GLU A 191 -24.17 -17.44 23.00
N GLU A 192 -22.87 -17.57 23.27
CA GLU A 192 -22.34 -17.79 24.64
C GLU A 192 -22.70 -16.64 25.58
N LYS A 193 -22.56 -15.38 25.12
CA LYS A 193 -22.94 -14.20 25.91
C LYS A 193 -24.44 -14.13 26.19
N LYS A 194 -25.30 -14.60 25.28
CA LYS A 194 -26.74 -14.65 25.51
C LYS A 194 -27.09 -15.68 26.59
N LYS A 195 -26.51 -16.88 26.52
CA LYS A 195 -26.70 -17.92 27.54
C LYS A 195 -26.27 -17.47 28.94
N LEU A 196 -25.10 -16.82 29.05
CA LEU A 196 -24.62 -16.29 30.32
C LEU A 196 -25.56 -15.22 30.92
N LYS A 197 -26.16 -14.38 30.07
CA LYS A 197 -27.16 -13.39 30.51
C LYS A 197 -28.46 -14.04 30.97
N GLU A 198 -28.92 -15.08 30.27
CA GLU A 198 -30.11 -15.86 30.66
C GLU A 198 -29.90 -16.58 32.01
N GLU A 199 -28.69 -17.13 32.24
CA GLU A 199 -28.32 -17.76 33.53
C GLU A 199 -28.21 -16.73 34.68
N GLU A 200 -27.65 -15.55 34.43
CA GLU A 200 -27.59 -14.46 35.43
C GLU A 200 -28.98 -13.91 35.77
N GLU A 201 -29.88 -13.81 34.81
CA GLU A 201 -31.27 -13.38 35.04
C GLU A 201 -32.07 -14.41 35.84
N GLN A 202 -31.90 -15.71 35.58
CA GLN A 202 -32.54 -16.77 36.37
C GLN A 202 -32.04 -16.79 37.82
N LYS A 203 -30.72 -16.68 38.06
CA LYS A 203 -30.17 -16.61 39.43
C LYS A 203 -30.69 -15.41 40.20
N LYS A 204 -30.82 -14.24 39.56
CA LYS A 204 -31.42 -13.06 40.19
C LYS A 204 -32.89 -13.24 40.55
N LEU A 205 -33.64 -14.04 39.79
CA LEU A 205 -35.03 -14.36 40.11
C LEU A 205 -35.14 -15.39 41.23
N GLU A 206 -34.22 -16.35 41.32
CA GLU A 206 -34.14 -17.30 42.44
C GLU A 206 -33.72 -16.61 43.74
N GLU A 207 -32.73 -15.71 43.71
CA GLU A 207 -32.35 -14.91 44.88
C GLU A 207 -33.46 -13.98 45.38
N LYS A 208 -34.28 -13.42 44.46
CA LYS A 208 -35.46 -12.63 44.85
C LYS A 208 -36.54 -13.48 45.53
N LYS A 209 -36.83 -14.66 44.99
CA LYS A 209 -37.81 -15.59 45.59
C LYS A 209 -37.36 -16.09 46.97
N ALA A 210 -36.08 -16.41 47.13
CA ALA A 210 -35.53 -16.84 48.41
C ALA A 210 -35.50 -15.72 49.47
N ASN A 211 -35.44 -14.45 49.05
CA ASN A 211 -35.55 -13.30 49.95
C ASN A 211 -37.01 -12.97 50.29
N GLU A 212 -37.97 -13.18 49.38
CA GLU A 212 -39.40 -13.03 49.69
C GLU A 212 -39.88 -14.07 50.71
N GLU A 213 -39.43 -15.33 50.58
CA GLU A 213 -39.75 -16.40 51.55
C GLU A 213 -39.16 -16.13 52.95
N LYS A 214 -37.98 -15.49 53.03
CA LYS A 214 -37.38 -15.06 54.30
C LYS A 214 -38.08 -13.86 54.94
N VAL A 215 -38.68 -12.98 54.15
CA VAL A 215 -39.42 -11.81 54.67
C VAL A 215 -40.81 -12.22 55.19
N GLU A 216 -41.43 -13.26 54.63
CA GLU A 216 -42.69 -13.83 55.15
C GLU A 216 -42.51 -14.63 56.47
N GLU A 217 -41.33 -15.24 56.69
CA GLU A 217 -40.99 -15.90 57.98
C GLU A 217 -40.65 -14.93 59.12
N GLU A 218 -40.25 -13.69 58.82
CA GLU A 218 -39.95 -12.67 59.84
C GLU A 218 -41.22 -11.90 60.28
N GLY A 219 -42.21 -11.74 59.38
CA GLY A 219 -43.50 -11.12 59.70
C GLY A 219 -44.47 -11.97 60.53
N THR A 220 -44.19 -13.27 60.73
CA THR A 220 -45.05 -14.18 61.51
C THR A 220 -44.62 -14.35 62.97
N LYS A 221 -43.56 -13.68 63.44
CA LYS A 221 -43.05 -13.78 64.82
C LYS A 221 -43.28 -12.56 65.72
N GLU A 222 -43.81 -11.45 65.20
CA GLU A 222 -44.05 -10.23 66.00
C GLU A 222 -45.45 -10.11 66.63
N ASP A 223 -46.41 -11.00 66.33
CA ASP A 223 -47.81 -10.85 66.77
C ASP A 223 -48.29 -11.92 67.79
N VAL A 224 -47.38 -12.59 68.50
CA VAL A 224 -47.71 -13.64 69.52
C VAL A 224 -47.15 -13.33 70.92
N SER A 225 -46.43 -12.21 71.12
CA SER A 225 -45.78 -11.89 72.40
C SER A 225 -46.53 -10.95 73.34
N GLU A 226 -47.73 -10.45 73.01
CA GLU A 226 -48.44 -9.46 73.84
C GLU A 226 -49.75 -9.97 74.51
N VAL A 227 -49.92 -11.28 74.68
CA VAL A 227 -51.06 -11.85 75.43
C VAL A 227 -50.57 -12.95 76.38
N LYS A 228 -49.99 -12.57 77.53
CA LYS A 228 -49.96 -13.31 78.80
C LYS A 228 -48.98 -12.66 79.78
N GLU A 229 -49.43 -11.68 80.55
CA GLU A 229 -48.91 -11.41 81.90
C GLU A 229 -49.80 -10.36 82.60
N GLU A 230 -50.97 -10.80 83.10
CA GLU A 230 -51.65 -10.17 84.24
C GLU A 230 -52.63 -11.19 84.87
N THR A 231 -52.07 -12.08 85.69
CA THR A 231 -52.75 -12.81 86.77
C THR A 231 -51.68 -13.27 87.76
N ASN A 232 -51.11 -12.30 88.49
CA ASN A 232 -50.69 -12.36 89.90
C ASN A 232 -50.01 -11.05 90.30
#